data_AF-A0A2U1ZWT8-F1
#
_entry.id   AF-A0A2U1ZWT8-F1
#
_cell.length_a   1.000
_cell.length_b   1.000
_cell.length_c   1.000
_cell.angle_alpha   90.00
_cell.angle_beta   90.00
_cell.angle_gamma   90.00
#
_symmetry.space_group_name_H-M   'P 1'
#
loop_
_entity.id
_entity.type
_entity.pdbx_description
1 polymer ?
#
loop_
_entity_poly.entity_id
_entity_poly.type
_entity_poly.pdbx_seq_one_letter_code
_entity_poly.pdbx_strand_id
1 'polypeptide(L)'
;MTARPSPRRRARARAAALVVATLALVGSLAAVPATAGPDPTATPADPTVVVGDDWVVTGAGGRYEVVLELPEPLEARAAAPTVVVDGVELDTAQVSEDGRTLTAVTDDPAVLEADAVEAGWSGQTPTDALPAVTGPTTTALPSAVPFPLDPTAGGPYGFQRISYDGGRQVVPLEGMGSTLGELAGVVHVPVGAPGERPVVLVLHGRGGPCRTAGGAVVFTYPCTAAQTEVASADGFTTLGETLASFGYVVVSISANAISAYDNSRARDLGTAARGSLVLTHLDLLARADAGTSTIPALAPLQGRLDLDDVGLVGHSRGARASCAPRTSRPSGTPP
;
A
#
# COMPACT_ATOMS: atom_id res chain seq x y z
N MET A 1 -40.14 -58.87 -17.41
CA MET A 1 -39.50 -58.74 -18.74
C MET A 1 -40.10 -57.49 -19.41
N THR A 2 -39.42 -56.55 -20.07
CA THR A 2 -37.99 -56.20 -20.30
C THR A 2 -38.01 -54.86 -21.08
N ALA A 3 -37.11 -53.88 -20.95
CA ALA A 3 -35.97 -53.64 -20.05
C ALA A 3 -35.68 -52.10 -19.97
N ARG A 4 -34.64 -51.66 -19.24
CA ARG A 4 -34.19 -50.24 -19.19
C ARG A 4 -33.16 -49.92 -20.28
N PRO A 5 -33.13 -48.68 -20.80
CA PRO A 5 -31.92 -48.04 -21.32
C PRO A 5 -31.33 -47.03 -20.31
N SER A 6 -30.00 -46.96 -20.26
CA SER A 6 -29.20 -46.05 -19.42
C SER A 6 -28.96 -44.67 -20.03
N PRO A 7 -28.92 -43.57 -19.25
CA PRO A 7 -28.46 -42.27 -19.76
C PRO A 7 -26.93 -42.25 -19.92
N ARG A 8 -26.45 -41.89 -21.11
CA ARG A 8 -25.01 -41.74 -21.39
C ARG A 8 -24.47 -40.46 -20.72
N ARG A 9 -23.39 -40.58 -19.95
CA ARG A 9 -22.60 -39.43 -19.47
C ARG A 9 -22.07 -38.65 -20.69
N ARG A 10 -22.39 -37.35 -20.78
CA ARG A 10 -21.69 -36.44 -21.70
C ARG A 10 -20.44 -35.92 -21.00
N ALA A 11 -19.27 -36.45 -21.36
CA ALA A 11 -18.01 -35.84 -20.99
C ALA A 11 -17.91 -34.47 -21.70
N ARG A 12 -17.80 -33.39 -20.93
CA ARG A 12 -17.37 -32.10 -21.45
C ARG A 12 -15.85 -32.05 -21.34
N ALA A 13 -15.15 -32.28 -22.45
CA ALA A 13 -13.73 -31.94 -22.52
C ALA A 13 -13.60 -30.42 -22.37
N ARG A 14 -12.90 -29.97 -21.31
CA ARG A 14 -12.38 -28.60 -21.24
C ARG A 14 -11.03 -28.63 -21.96
N ALA A 15 -10.90 -27.86 -23.03
CA ALA A 15 -9.59 -27.59 -23.61
C ALA A 15 -8.91 -26.53 -22.74
N ALA A 16 -7.77 -26.88 -22.12
CA ALA A 16 -6.88 -25.90 -21.54
C ALA A 16 -6.22 -25.10 -22.69
N ALA A 17 -6.37 -23.79 -22.67
CA ALA A 17 -5.73 -22.91 -23.64
C ALA A 17 -4.36 -22.50 -23.07
N LEU A 18 -3.30 -23.17 -23.52
CA LEU A 18 -1.93 -22.82 -23.14
C LEU A 18 -1.56 -21.47 -23.75
N VAL A 19 -1.49 -20.42 -22.93
CA VAL A 19 -0.94 -19.11 -23.32
C VAL A 19 0.48 -19.03 -22.80
N VAL A 20 1.46 -19.10 -23.70
CA VAL A 20 2.86 -18.88 -23.35
C VAL A 20 3.05 -17.38 -23.08
N ALA A 21 3.17 -17.01 -21.81
CA ALA A 21 3.49 -15.66 -21.40
C ALA A 21 4.93 -15.31 -21.81
N THR A 22 5.10 -14.44 -22.80
CA THR A 22 6.40 -13.93 -23.20
C THR A 22 6.89 -12.86 -22.21
N LEU A 23 7.86 -13.18 -21.36
CA LEU A 23 8.54 -12.17 -20.53
C LEU A 23 9.27 -11.14 -21.41
N ALA A 24 8.93 -9.86 -21.24
CA ALA A 24 9.71 -8.74 -21.75
C ALA A 24 10.65 -8.24 -20.63
N LEU A 25 11.88 -8.73 -20.60
CA LEU A 25 12.90 -8.26 -19.66
C LEU A 25 13.42 -6.87 -20.10
N VAL A 26 12.77 -5.80 -19.63
CA VAL A 26 13.21 -4.42 -19.91
C VAL A 26 14.42 -4.09 -19.04
N GLY A 27 15.61 -4.35 -19.57
CA GLY A 27 16.88 -4.01 -18.94
C GLY A 27 17.15 -2.49 -18.97
N SER A 28 17.11 -1.84 -17.80
CA SER A 28 17.54 -0.45 -17.65
C SER A 28 19.06 -0.35 -17.66
N LEU A 29 19.66 0.23 -18.71
CA LEU A 29 21.08 0.56 -18.71
C LEU A 29 21.36 1.77 -17.80
N ALA A 30 21.87 1.50 -16.60
CA ALA A 30 22.64 2.47 -15.82
C ALA A 30 24.12 2.11 -15.89
N ALA A 31 24.97 3.04 -16.32
CA ALA A 31 26.41 2.80 -16.42
C ALA A 31 27.07 2.84 -15.04
N VAL A 32 27.50 1.68 -14.53
CA VAL A 32 28.26 1.51 -13.29
C VAL A 32 29.73 1.25 -13.67
N PRO A 33 30.73 1.85 -12.98
CA PRO A 33 32.14 1.58 -13.28
C PRO A 33 32.51 0.12 -12.99
N ALA A 34 33.32 -0.48 -13.87
CA ALA A 34 33.65 -1.89 -13.82
C ALA A 34 34.53 -2.24 -12.61
N THR A 35 33.93 -2.84 -11.59
CA THR A 35 34.59 -3.81 -10.71
C THR A 35 34.43 -5.21 -11.31
N ALA A 36 35.33 -6.14 -10.96
CA ALA A 36 35.49 -7.43 -11.65
C ALA A 36 34.16 -8.16 -11.89
N GLY A 37 33.74 -8.21 -13.16
CA GLY A 37 32.49 -8.84 -13.57
C GLY A 37 32.55 -10.37 -13.50
N PRO A 38 31.39 -11.05 -13.49
CA PRO A 38 31.33 -12.50 -13.62
C PRO A 38 31.96 -12.96 -14.95
N ASP A 39 32.46 -14.19 -14.96
CA ASP A 39 33.21 -14.78 -16.06
C ASP A 39 32.39 -14.75 -17.37
N PRO A 40 32.83 -14.04 -18.44
CA PRO A 40 32.02 -13.85 -19.65
C PRO A 40 31.84 -15.12 -20.50
N THR A 41 32.42 -16.24 -20.07
CA THR A 41 32.23 -17.59 -20.64
C THR A 41 31.20 -18.43 -19.87
N ALA A 42 30.66 -17.94 -18.75
CA ALA A 42 29.56 -18.58 -18.06
C ALA A 42 28.28 -18.46 -18.91
N THR A 43 27.90 -19.55 -19.60
CA THR A 43 26.56 -19.69 -20.18
C THR A 43 25.54 -19.38 -19.07
N PRO A 44 24.57 -18.47 -19.29
CA PRO A 44 23.46 -18.31 -18.36
C PRO A 44 22.84 -19.69 -18.16
N ALA A 45 22.81 -20.19 -16.92
CA ALA A 45 22.13 -21.45 -16.63
C ALA A 45 20.69 -21.32 -17.11
N ASP A 46 20.23 -22.26 -17.95
CA ASP A 46 18.86 -22.26 -18.43
C ASP A 46 17.92 -22.21 -17.21
N PRO A 47 16.89 -21.33 -17.22
CA PRO A 47 16.02 -21.17 -16.07
C PRO A 47 15.33 -22.49 -15.76
N THR A 48 15.40 -22.93 -14.50
CA THR A 48 14.66 -24.11 -14.05
C THR A 48 13.19 -23.74 -14.01
N VAL A 49 12.33 -24.46 -14.74
CA VAL A 49 10.88 -24.20 -14.76
C VAL A 49 10.14 -25.42 -14.25
N VAL A 50 9.29 -25.20 -13.26
CA VAL A 50 8.39 -26.21 -12.66
C VAL A 50 6.95 -25.70 -12.83
N VAL A 51 6.04 -26.59 -13.21
CA VAL A 51 4.68 -26.23 -13.64
C VAL A 51 3.66 -27.12 -12.94
N GLY A 52 2.74 -26.49 -12.21
CA GLY A 52 1.55 -27.12 -11.63
C GLY A 52 0.31 -26.94 -12.51
N ASP A 53 -0.88 -27.16 -11.92
CA ASP A 53 -2.16 -27.03 -12.62
C ASP A 53 -2.54 -25.55 -12.91
N ASP A 54 -2.27 -24.67 -11.96
CA ASP A 54 -2.59 -23.23 -11.97
C ASP A 54 -1.41 -22.34 -11.53
N TRP A 55 -0.20 -22.90 -11.42
CA TRP A 55 1.00 -22.17 -11.00
C TRP A 55 2.26 -22.56 -11.77
N VAL A 56 3.24 -21.66 -11.78
CA VAL A 56 4.58 -21.85 -12.38
C VAL A 56 5.65 -21.29 -11.45
N VAL A 57 6.73 -22.04 -11.27
CA VAL A 57 7.95 -21.59 -10.60
C VAL A 57 9.07 -21.47 -11.62
N THR A 58 9.71 -20.31 -11.69
CA THR A 58 10.88 -20.06 -12.54
C THR A 58 12.09 -19.68 -11.70
N GLY A 59 13.14 -20.49 -11.73
CA GLY A 59 14.38 -20.31 -10.98
C GLY A 59 15.56 -19.88 -11.85
N ALA A 60 16.23 -18.78 -11.48
CA ALA A 60 17.47 -18.34 -12.12
C ALA A 60 18.40 -17.67 -11.10
N GLY A 61 19.69 -18.05 -11.07
CA GLY A 61 20.70 -17.39 -10.26
C GLY A 61 20.46 -17.40 -8.74
N GLY A 62 19.76 -18.43 -8.21
CA GLY A 62 19.38 -18.51 -6.79
C GLY A 62 18.16 -17.67 -6.41
N ARG A 63 17.43 -17.14 -7.39
CA ARG A 63 16.15 -16.45 -7.23
C ARG A 63 15.04 -17.27 -7.88
N TYR A 64 13.90 -17.38 -7.21
CA TYR A 64 12.75 -18.14 -7.66
C TYR A 64 11.52 -17.24 -7.70
N GLU A 65 10.92 -17.09 -8.88
CA GLU A 65 9.64 -16.41 -9.06
C GLU A 65 8.53 -17.45 -9.08
N VAL A 66 7.55 -17.29 -8.20
CA VAL A 66 6.36 -18.15 -8.09
C VAL A 66 5.16 -17.35 -8.59
N VAL A 67 4.54 -17.83 -9.66
CA VAL A 67 3.35 -17.24 -10.29
C VAL A 67 2.17 -18.17 -10.08
N LEU A 68 1.07 -17.65 -9.52
CA LEU A 68 -0.19 -18.38 -9.29
C LEU A 68 -1.34 -17.68 -10.01
N GLU A 69 -2.10 -18.43 -10.82
CA GLU A 69 -3.33 -17.96 -11.47
C GLU A 69 -4.57 -18.33 -10.64
N LEU A 70 -5.51 -17.40 -10.51
CA LEU A 70 -6.76 -17.55 -9.77
C LEU A 70 -7.97 -17.58 -10.71
N PRO A 71 -8.98 -18.43 -10.44
CA PRO A 71 -10.21 -18.49 -11.24
C PRO A 71 -11.04 -17.20 -11.15
N GLU A 72 -10.97 -16.50 -10.01
CA GLU A 72 -11.68 -15.26 -9.72
C GLU A 72 -10.72 -14.22 -9.11
N PRO A 73 -10.99 -12.91 -9.26
CA PRO A 73 -10.15 -11.86 -8.68
C PRO A 73 -9.98 -12.00 -7.17
N LEU A 74 -8.75 -11.84 -6.68
CA LEU A 74 -8.40 -11.96 -5.26
C LEU A 74 -9.24 -11.01 -4.39
N GLU A 75 -9.75 -11.53 -3.27
CA GLU A 75 -10.51 -10.76 -2.30
C GLU A 75 -9.67 -9.61 -1.70
N ALA A 76 -10.21 -8.39 -1.75
CA ALA A 76 -9.55 -7.22 -1.20
C ALA A 76 -9.63 -7.19 0.34
N ARG A 77 -8.59 -7.69 1.00
CA ARG A 77 -8.43 -7.64 2.47
C ARG A 77 -7.43 -6.56 2.92
N ALA A 78 -7.40 -6.32 4.23
CA ALA A 78 -6.47 -5.39 4.88
C ALA A 78 -5.05 -5.97 5.06
N ALA A 79 -4.94 -7.31 5.20
CA ALA A 79 -3.68 -8.03 5.19
C ALA A 79 -3.03 -7.98 3.80
N ALA A 80 -1.70 -8.09 3.74
CA ALA A 80 -0.99 -8.16 2.46
C ALA A 80 -1.26 -9.53 1.80
N PRO A 81 -1.44 -9.60 0.48
CA PRO A 81 -1.51 -10.89 -0.22
C PRO A 81 -0.15 -11.59 -0.16
N THR A 82 -0.16 -12.90 -0.02
CA THR A 82 1.03 -13.77 -0.03
C THR A 82 0.78 -14.96 -0.97
N VAL A 83 1.86 -15.63 -1.38
CA VAL A 83 1.77 -16.96 -1.98
C VAL A 83 2.18 -17.96 -0.90
N VAL A 84 1.43 -19.04 -0.74
CA VAL A 84 1.73 -20.12 0.20
C VAL A 84 2.17 -21.34 -0.61
N VAL A 85 3.35 -21.88 -0.34
CA VAL A 85 3.88 -23.07 -0.99
C VAL A 85 3.99 -24.18 0.06
N ASP A 86 3.26 -25.28 -0.12
CA ASP A 86 3.21 -26.42 0.81
C ASP A 86 2.95 -26.03 2.29
N GLY A 87 2.10 -25.02 2.48
CA GLY A 87 1.76 -24.45 3.80
C GLY A 87 2.74 -23.38 4.32
N VAL A 88 3.87 -23.15 3.64
CA VAL A 88 4.84 -22.09 3.96
C VAL A 88 4.45 -20.79 3.27
N GLU A 89 4.13 -19.76 4.05
CA GLU A 89 3.92 -18.40 3.55
C GLU A 89 5.23 -17.82 3.01
N LEU A 90 5.25 -17.50 1.71
CA LEU A 90 6.29 -16.68 1.08
C LEU A 90 6.07 -15.20 1.40
N ASP A 91 7.06 -14.40 1.02
CA ASP A 91 6.99 -12.95 1.14
C ASP A 91 5.82 -12.33 0.34
N THR A 92 5.57 -11.03 0.58
CA THR A 92 4.43 -10.31 -0.02
C THR A 92 4.35 -10.48 -1.54
N ALA A 93 3.19 -10.92 -2.03
CA ALA A 93 2.93 -11.09 -3.46
C ALA A 93 2.50 -9.76 -4.13
N GLN A 94 3.00 -9.53 -5.35
CA GLN A 94 2.34 -8.59 -6.26
C GLN A 94 1.07 -9.25 -6.82
N VAL A 95 0.05 -8.45 -7.15
CA VAL A 95 -1.21 -8.93 -7.73
C VAL A 95 -1.49 -8.22 -9.03
N SER A 96 -1.86 -8.93 -10.10
CA SER A 96 -2.24 -8.33 -11.39
C SER A 96 -3.40 -7.31 -11.27
N GLU A 97 -3.54 -6.43 -12.25
CA GLU A 97 -4.59 -5.39 -12.24
C GLU A 97 -6.02 -5.97 -12.34
N ASP A 98 -6.19 -7.16 -12.90
CA ASP A 98 -7.47 -7.88 -12.91
C ASP A 98 -7.70 -8.73 -11.64
N GLY A 99 -6.72 -8.74 -10.72
CA GLY A 99 -6.77 -9.46 -9.46
C GLY A 99 -6.49 -10.96 -9.54
N ARG A 100 -6.18 -11.51 -10.72
CA ARG A 100 -6.14 -12.96 -10.96
C ARG A 100 -4.76 -13.61 -10.96
N THR A 101 -3.68 -12.86 -10.92
CA THR A 101 -2.34 -13.45 -10.87
C THR A 101 -1.61 -12.93 -9.64
N LEU A 102 -1.08 -13.83 -8.82
CA LEU A 102 -0.16 -13.50 -7.74
C LEU A 102 1.27 -13.81 -8.20
N THR A 103 2.21 -12.95 -7.83
CA THR A 103 3.65 -13.16 -8.11
C THR A 103 4.45 -12.88 -6.85
N ALA A 104 5.05 -13.93 -6.28
CA ALA A 104 5.99 -13.85 -5.17
C ALA A 104 7.41 -14.19 -5.66
N VAL A 105 8.43 -13.67 -4.97
CA VAL A 105 9.84 -14.00 -5.27
C VAL A 105 10.53 -14.42 -3.97
N THR A 106 11.23 -15.54 -4.01
CA THR A 106 11.99 -16.09 -2.88
C THR A 106 13.42 -16.46 -3.28
N ASP A 107 14.28 -16.57 -2.28
CA ASP A 107 15.65 -17.09 -2.42
C ASP A 107 15.73 -18.57 -1.97
N ASP A 108 14.62 -19.13 -1.47
CA ASP A 108 14.51 -20.52 -1.02
C ASP A 108 14.31 -21.48 -2.20
N PRO A 109 15.23 -22.43 -2.46
CA PRO A 109 15.08 -23.41 -3.54
C PRO A 109 13.97 -24.44 -3.32
N ALA A 110 13.40 -24.57 -2.11
CA ALA A 110 12.36 -25.56 -1.81
C ALA A 110 11.13 -25.44 -2.73
N VAL A 111 10.84 -24.24 -3.24
CA VAL A 111 9.71 -24.00 -4.17
C VAL A 111 9.86 -24.72 -5.53
N LEU A 112 11.04 -25.26 -5.86
CA LEU A 112 11.19 -26.13 -7.05
C LEU A 112 10.57 -27.52 -6.87
N GLU A 113 10.36 -27.97 -5.63
CA GLU A 113 9.78 -29.29 -5.30
C GLU A 113 8.32 -29.15 -4.83
N ALA A 114 7.66 -28.03 -5.16
CA ALA A 114 6.34 -27.68 -4.66
C ALA A 114 5.23 -28.67 -5.08
N ASP A 115 4.46 -29.17 -4.12
CA ASP A 115 3.27 -30.01 -4.37
C ASP A 115 2.00 -29.14 -4.52
N ALA A 116 1.88 -28.06 -3.74
CA ALA A 116 0.73 -27.16 -3.73
C ALA A 116 1.15 -25.68 -3.59
N VAL A 117 0.50 -24.81 -4.37
CA VAL A 117 0.69 -23.35 -4.32
C VAL A 117 -0.68 -22.68 -4.20
N GLU A 118 -0.89 -21.88 -3.15
CA GLU A 118 -2.16 -21.26 -2.82
C GLU A 118 -2.01 -19.75 -2.57
N ALA A 119 -3.12 -19.00 -2.67
CA ALA A 119 -3.16 -17.59 -2.30
C ALA A 119 -3.37 -17.44 -0.78
N GLY A 120 -2.45 -16.75 -0.12
CA GLY A 120 -2.48 -16.45 1.31
C GLY A 120 -2.71 -14.97 1.62
N TRP A 121 -2.75 -14.69 2.92
CA TRP A 121 -2.71 -13.34 3.46
C TRP A 121 -1.74 -13.27 4.63
N SER A 122 -0.84 -12.29 4.60
CA SER A 122 0.26 -12.11 5.55
C SER A 122 -0.13 -12.35 7.01
N GLY A 123 0.54 -13.31 7.66
CA GLY A 123 0.27 -13.68 9.05
C GLY A 123 -0.98 -14.56 9.25
N GLN A 124 -1.51 -15.16 8.18
CA GLN A 124 -2.58 -16.17 8.23
C GLN A 124 -2.06 -17.53 7.74
N THR A 125 -1.05 -18.09 8.42
CA THR A 125 -0.57 -19.45 8.12
C THR A 125 -1.69 -20.47 8.33
N PRO A 126 -2.00 -21.33 7.32
CA PRO A 126 -2.95 -22.42 7.52
C PRO A 126 -2.40 -23.44 8.52
N THR A 127 -3.09 -23.59 9.65
CA THR A 127 -2.81 -24.63 10.66
C THR A 127 -1.35 -24.76 11.11
N ASP A 128 -0.93 -23.82 11.95
CA ASP A 128 -0.72 -24.24 13.32
C ASP A 128 -1.36 -23.21 14.26
N ALA A 129 -2.16 -23.69 15.21
CA ALA A 129 -2.56 -22.84 16.32
C ALA A 129 -1.27 -22.54 17.10
N LEU A 130 -0.79 -21.28 17.05
CA LEU A 130 0.37 -20.85 17.81
C LEU A 130 0.29 -21.49 19.20
N PRO A 131 1.30 -22.30 19.63
CA PRO A 131 1.24 -22.94 20.92
C PRO A 131 1.01 -21.83 21.93
N ALA A 132 -0.10 -21.93 22.68
CA ALA A 132 -0.57 -20.84 23.51
C ALA A 132 0.59 -20.44 24.43
N VAL A 133 1.25 -19.33 24.10
CA VAL A 133 2.33 -18.81 24.92
C VAL A 133 1.64 -18.46 26.21
N THR A 134 1.84 -19.31 27.22
CA THR A 134 1.51 -18.98 28.60
C THR A 134 2.37 -17.79 28.92
N GLY A 135 1.79 -16.60 28.67
CA GLY A 135 2.45 -15.34 28.93
C GLY A 135 2.95 -15.35 30.37
N PRO A 136 4.07 -14.65 30.65
CA PRO A 136 4.58 -14.58 32.00
C PRO A 136 3.42 -14.23 32.93
N THR A 137 3.16 -15.10 33.92
CA THR A 137 2.00 -15.02 34.82
C THR A 137 1.76 -13.58 35.17
N THR A 138 0.61 -13.02 34.78
CA THR A 138 0.37 -11.57 34.80
C THR A 138 0.57 -11.04 36.21
N THR A 139 1.79 -10.58 36.50
CA THR A 139 2.06 -9.69 37.63
C THR A 139 1.13 -8.53 37.40
N ALA A 140 0.16 -8.36 38.30
CA ALA A 140 -0.87 -7.35 38.14
C ALA A 140 -0.19 -6.03 37.82
N LEU A 141 -0.39 -5.52 36.60
CA LEU A 141 0.18 -4.25 36.19
C LEU A 141 -0.25 -3.23 37.25
N PRO A 142 0.67 -2.40 37.78
CA PRO A 142 0.31 -1.39 38.75
C PRO A 142 -0.86 -0.60 38.15
N SER A 143 -1.96 -0.49 38.91
CA SER A 143 -3.20 0.11 38.42
C SER A 143 -2.86 1.42 37.72
N ALA A 144 -3.15 1.49 36.42
CA ALA A 144 -2.72 2.60 35.58
C ALA A 144 -3.20 3.90 36.24
N VAL A 145 -2.24 4.74 36.64
CA VAL A 145 -2.55 6.07 37.16
C VAL A 145 -3.35 6.76 36.05
N PRO A 146 -4.59 7.22 36.30
CA PRO A 146 -5.39 7.84 35.26
C PRO A 146 -4.59 8.98 34.64
N PHE A 147 -4.44 8.95 33.31
CA PHE A 147 -3.82 10.08 32.63
C PHE A 147 -4.65 11.32 32.95
N PRO A 148 -4.06 12.45 33.39
CA PRO A 148 -4.81 13.60 33.91
C PRO A 148 -5.62 14.35 32.83
N LEU A 149 -5.60 13.85 31.60
CA LEU A 149 -6.24 14.40 30.42
C LEU A 149 -7.16 13.32 29.84
N ASP A 150 -8.46 13.61 29.72
CA ASP A 150 -9.43 12.73 29.08
C ASP A 150 -9.23 12.78 27.55
N PRO A 151 -8.77 11.69 26.90
CA PRO A 151 -8.49 11.69 25.46
C PRO A 151 -9.74 11.78 24.58
N THR A 152 -10.94 11.73 25.18
CA THR A 152 -12.22 11.93 24.48
C THR A 152 -12.78 13.34 24.63
N ALA A 153 -12.21 14.15 25.52
CA ALA A 153 -12.59 15.55 25.70
C ALA A 153 -11.93 16.46 24.64
N GLY A 154 -12.64 17.53 24.26
CA GLY A 154 -12.06 18.60 23.46
C GLY A 154 -11.10 19.47 24.27
N GLY A 155 -10.06 19.98 23.61
CA GLY A 155 -9.13 20.96 24.16
C GLY A 155 -9.70 22.39 24.20
N PRO A 156 -8.89 23.37 24.62
CA PRO A 156 -9.35 24.74 24.89
C PRO A 156 -9.60 25.60 23.64
N TYR A 157 -9.27 25.11 22.43
CA TYR A 157 -9.40 25.87 21.19
C TYR A 157 -10.58 25.41 20.34
N GLY A 158 -11.17 26.34 19.60
CA GLY A 158 -12.02 26.00 18.46
C GLY A 158 -11.16 25.51 17.28
N PHE A 159 -11.80 25.03 16.22
CA PHE A 159 -11.11 24.64 14.99
C PHE A 159 -11.85 25.10 13.74
N GLN A 160 -11.13 25.20 12.62
CA GLN A 160 -11.64 25.45 11.28
C GLN A 160 -11.19 24.32 10.36
N ARG A 161 -12.10 23.80 9.53
CA ARG A 161 -11.80 22.83 8.47
C ARG A 161 -11.54 23.57 7.16
N ILE A 162 -10.47 23.20 6.45
CA ILE A 162 -10.10 23.69 5.12
C ILE A 162 -9.88 22.48 4.22
N SER A 163 -10.71 22.29 3.19
CA SER A 163 -10.44 21.30 2.13
C SER A 163 -9.63 21.95 1.01
N TYR A 164 -8.67 21.22 0.44
CA TYR A 164 -7.89 21.67 -0.71
C TYR A 164 -7.76 20.58 -1.77
N ASP A 165 -7.71 21.01 -3.03
CA ASP A 165 -7.52 20.16 -4.21
C ASP A 165 -6.60 20.90 -5.19
N GLY A 166 -5.44 20.31 -5.49
CA GLY A 166 -4.47 20.75 -6.49
C GLY A 166 -4.49 19.93 -7.79
N GLY A 167 -5.41 18.97 -7.91
CA GLY A 167 -5.58 18.09 -9.06
C GLY A 167 -5.46 16.60 -8.70
N ARG A 168 -6.21 15.75 -9.43
CA ARG A 168 -6.31 14.30 -9.18
C ARG A 168 -5.19 13.45 -9.78
N GLN A 169 -4.37 14.01 -10.67
CA GLN A 169 -3.27 13.31 -11.34
C GLN A 169 -2.11 14.28 -11.60
N VAL A 170 -1.44 14.73 -10.54
CA VAL A 170 -0.40 15.78 -10.59
C VAL A 170 0.88 15.43 -9.83
N VAL A 171 0.86 14.42 -8.95
CA VAL A 171 2.02 13.99 -8.15
C VAL A 171 2.60 12.70 -8.73
N PRO A 172 3.85 12.67 -9.24
CA PRO A 172 4.53 11.42 -9.60
C PRO A 172 4.69 10.51 -8.37
N LEU A 173 4.26 9.25 -8.47
CA LEU A 173 4.30 8.30 -7.37
C LEU A 173 5.56 7.43 -7.41
N GLU A 174 6.41 7.55 -6.39
CA GLU A 174 7.66 6.81 -6.30
C GLU A 174 7.42 5.30 -6.29
N GLY A 175 8.17 4.57 -7.11
CA GLY A 175 8.02 3.11 -7.24
C GLY A 175 6.79 2.63 -8.02
N MET A 176 5.96 3.52 -8.60
CA MET A 176 4.73 3.17 -9.36
C MET A 176 4.78 3.52 -10.86
N GLY A 177 5.98 3.61 -11.44
CA GLY A 177 6.18 3.89 -12.87
C GLY A 177 5.67 5.27 -13.27
N SER A 178 4.83 5.33 -14.32
CA SER A 178 4.20 6.57 -14.80
C SER A 178 2.90 6.95 -14.06
N THR A 179 2.58 6.27 -12.96
CA THR A 179 1.35 6.54 -12.20
C THR A 179 1.44 7.90 -11.52
N LEU A 180 0.43 8.75 -11.74
CA LEU A 180 0.25 10.03 -11.06
C LEU A 180 -0.85 9.91 -10.00
N GLY A 181 -0.58 10.44 -8.81
CA GLY A 181 -1.53 10.60 -7.72
C GLY A 181 -2.10 12.01 -7.60
N GLU A 182 -3.07 12.14 -6.72
CA GLU A 182 -3.71 13.39 -6.39
C GLU A 182 -2.87 14.29 -5.46
N LEU A 183 -3.17 15.60 -5.46
CA LEU A 183 -2.66 16.56 -4.49
C LEU A 183 -3.84 17.18 -3.73
N ALA A 184 -4.51 16.38 -2.91
CA ALA A 184 -5.74 16.76 -2.22
C ALA A 184 -5.72 16.37 -0.74
N GLY A 185 -6.54 17.05 0.06
CA GLY A 185 -6.65 16.75 1.49
C GLY A 185 -7.48 17.77 2.27
N VAL A 186 -7.42 17.63 3.59
CA VAL A 186 -8.13 18.45 4.55
C VAL A 186 -7.19 18.89 5.66
N VAL A 187 -7.27 20.15 6.03
CA VAL A 187 -6.57 20.74 7.16
C VAL A 187 -7.57 21.13 8.25
N HIS A 188 -7.31 20.74 9.48
CA HIS A 188 -7.98 21.23 10.69
C HIS A 188 -7.02 22.19 11.39
N VAL A 189 -7.40 23.48 11.40
CA VAL A 189 -6.59 24.58 11.93
C VAL A 189 -7.19 25.05 13.25
N PRO A 190 -6.38 25.26 14.32
CA PRO A 190 -6.89 25.76 15.58
C PRO A 190 -7.23 27.26 15.51
N VAL A 191 -8.31 27.63 16.19
CA VAL A 191 -8.87 28.98 16.27
C VAL A 191 -8.74 29.49 17.71
N GLY A 192 -8.18 30.70 17.87
CA GLY A 192 -7.82 31.26 19.17
C GLY A 192 -6.48 30.78 19.73
N ALA A 193 -5.82 29.83 19.04
CA ALA A 193 -4.44 29.44 19.30
C ALA A 193 -3.47 30.52 18.80
N PRO A 194 -2.62 31.11 19.68
CA PRO A 194 -1.60 32.07 19.26
C PRO A 194 -0.40 31.38 18.62
N GLY A 195 0.30 32.11 17.74
CA GLY A 195 1.55 31.70 17.12
C GLY A 195 1.41 30.65 16.00
N GLU A 196 2.57 30.24 15.50
CA GLU A 196 2.76 29.01 14.72
C GLU A 196 2.45 27.79 15.58
N ARG A 197 1.94 26.72 14.96
CA ARG A 197 1.46 25.53 15.66
C ARG A 197 2.03 24.26 15.03
N PRO A 198 2.42 23.26 15.84
CA PRO A 198 2.99 22.00 15.35
C PRO A 198 2.03 21.26 14.42
N VAL A 199 2.58 20.65 13.40
CA VAL A 199 1.84 20.01 12.30
C VAL A 199 1.75 18.51 12.53
N VAL A 200 0.53 17.96 12.48
CA VAL A 200 0.30 16.50 12.48
C VAL A 200 -0.22 16.09 11.09
N LEU A 201 0.61 15.40 10.31
CA LEU A 201 0.21 14.87 9.01
C LEU A 201 -0.30 13.43 9.15
N VAL A 202 -1.52 13.18 8.68
CA VAL A 202 -2.23 11.91 8.78
C VAL A 202 -2.41 11.27 7.39
N LEU A 203 -1.95 10.03 7.25
CA LEU A 203 -2.07 9.26 6.00
C LEU A 203 -2.83 7.94 6.20
N HIS A 204 -3.88 7.74 5.39
CA HIS A 204 -4.65 6.51 5.41
C HIS A 204 -3.88 5.30 4.84
N GLY A 205 -4.27 4.10 5.29
CA GLY A 205 -3.79 2.83 4.73
C GLY A 205 -4.48 2.45 3.44
N ARG A 206 -4.41 1.18 3.05
CA ARG A 206 -5.17 0.72 1.88
C ARG A 206 -6.66 0.81 2.14
N GLY A 207 -7.40 1.36 1.18
CA GLY A 207 -8.85 1.40 1.15
C GLY A 207 -9.33 1.47 -0.29
N GLY A 208 -10.61 1.16 -0.51
CA GLY A 208 -11.23 1.28 -1.82
C GLY A 208 -11.33 2.74 -2.27
N PRO A 209 -10.69 3.16 -3.37
CA PRO A 209 -10.70 4.55 -3.84
C PRO A 209 -12.05 4.96 -4.45
N CYS A 210 -12.78 4.02 -5.04
CA CYS A 210 -14.03 4.28 -5.74
C CYS A 210 -15.14 3.31 -5.30
N ARG A 211 -16.39 3.76 -5.41
CA ARG A 211 -17.59 2.93 -5.30
C ARG A 211 -18.45 3.00 -6.56
N THR A 212 -19.06 1.89 -6.96
CA THR A 212 -20.10 1.90 -7.99
C THR A 212 -21.40 2.50 -7.46
N ALA A 213 -22.35 2.82 -8.35
CA ALA A 213 -23.71 3.21 -7.96
C ALA A 213 -24.44 2.18 -7.06
N GLY A 214 -24.03 0.89 -7.11
CA GLY A 214 -24.52 -0.17 -6.23
C GLY A 214 -23.77 -0.29 -4.90
N GLY A 215 -22.85 0.63 -4.59
CA GLY A 215 -22.04 0.65 -3.35
C GLY A 215 -20.82 -0.27 -3.34
N ALA A 216 -20.64 -1.11 -4.38
CA ALA A 216 -19.50 -2.03 -4.47
C ALA A 216 -18.18 -1.26 -4.60
N VAL A 217 -17.17 -1.68 -3.84
CA VAL A 217 -15.82 -1.10 -3.86
C VAL A 217 -15.08 -1.50 -5.14
N VAL A 218 -14.36 -0.55 -5.75
CA VAL A 218 -13.54 -0.77 -6.95
C VAL A 218 -12.16 -0.14 -6.76
N PHE A 219 -11.11 -0.91 -7.07
CA PHE A 219 -9.71 -0.48 -7.04
C PHE A 219 -9.27 0.05 -8.42
N THR A 220 -9.77 1.23 -8.76
CA THR A 220 -9.35 1.97 -9.97
C THR A 220 -9.16 3.45 -9.61
N TYR A 221 -8.32 4.18 -10.34
CA TYR A 221 -8.18 5.62 -10.14
C TYR A 221 -7.69 6.34 -11.41
N PRO A 222 -8.24 7.51 -11.79
CA PRO A 222 -9.38 8.20 -11.18
C PRO A 222 -10.69 7.42 -11.33
N CYS A 223 -11.66 7.69 -10.44
CA CYS A 223 -13.00 7.11 -10.57
C CYS A 223 -13.68 7.56 -11.86
N THR A 224 -14.31 6.62 -12.56
CA THR A 224 -15.11 6.88 -13.76
C THR A 224 -16.38 7.68 -13.44
N ALA A 225 -17.03 8.25 -14.46
CA ALA A 225 -18.27 9.02 -14.27
C ALA A 225 -19.46 8.22 -13.69
N ALA A 226 -19.40 6.88 -13.69
CA ALA A 226 -20.40 5.99 -13.08
C ALA A 226 -20.02 5.56 -11.65
N GLN A 227 -18.98 6.14 -11.07
CA GLN A 227 -18.44 5.82 -9.75
C GLN A 227 -18.33 7.07 -8.88
N THR A 228 -18.44 6.89 -7.58
CA THR A 228 -18.21 7.92 -6.57
C THR A 228 -16.83 7.73 -5.96
N GLU A 229 -16.02 8.78 -5.89
CA GLU A 229 -14.74 8.75 -5.17
C GLU A 229 -14.98 8.71 -3.66
N VAL A 230 -14.20 7.87 -2.98
CA VAL A 230 -14.16 7.84 -1.51
C VAL A 230 -13.27 8.99 -1.04
N ALA A 231 -13.83 9.91 -0.27
CA ALA A 231 -13.10 11.01 0.35
C ALA A 231 -12.19 10.47 1.48
N SER A 232 -11.06 9.89 1.10
CA SER A 232 -10.18 9.15 2.03
C SER A 232 -9.48 10.06 3.04
N ALA A 233 -9.19 11.31 2.66
CA ALA A 233 -8.76 12.37 3.57
C ALA A 233 -9.79 12.70 4.68
N ASP A 234 -11.09 12.48 4.44
CA ASP A 234 -12.12 12.75 5.45
C ASP A 234 -12.17 11.66 6.55
N GLY A 235 -11.54 10.51 6.33
CA GLY A 235 -11.59 9.34 7.22
C GLY A 235 -11.02 9.57 8.62
N PHE A 236 -10.22 10.62 8.82
CA PHE A 236 -9.64 11.01 10.11
C PHE A 236 -10.25 12.31 10.69
N THR A 237 -11.44 12.71 10.23
CA THR A 237 -12.08 13.97 10.65
C THR A 237 -12.09 14.14 12.18
N THR A 238 -12.60 13.17 12.96
CA THR A 238 -12.66 13.29 14.42
C THR A 238 -11.27 13.42 15.06
N LEU A 239 -10.26 12.69 14.55
CA LEU A 239 -8.87 12.84 15.02
C LEU A 239 -8.33 14.25 14.76
N GLY A 240 -8.61 14.80 13.57
CA GLY A 240 -8.25 16.16 13.18
C GLY A 240 -8.92 17.22 14.06
N GLU A 241 -10.21 17.06 14.34
CA GLU A 241 -10.98 17.95 15.21
C GLU A 241 -10.49 17.92 16.66
N THR A 242 -10.28 16.73 17.22
CA THR A 242 -9.74 16.57 18.59
C THR A 242 -8.36 17.19 18.70
N LEU A 243 -7.39 16.82 17.85
CA LEU A 243 -6.04 17.37 17.91
C LEU A 243 -6.00 18.88 17.62
N ALA A 244 -6.83 19.40 16.70
CA ALA A 244 -6.96 20.83 16.49
C ALA A 244 -7.55 21.57 17.70
N SER A 245 -8.45 20.95 18.47
CA SER A 245 -8.94 21.56 19.73
C SER A 245 -7.85 21.66 20.82
N PHE A 246 -6.83 20.79 20.79
CA PHE A 246 -5.59 20.92 21.59
C PHE A 246 -4.54 21.85 20.95
N GLY A 247 -4.78 22.28 19.71
CA GLY A 247 -4.00 23.31 19.04
C GLY A 247 -2.94 22.79 18.06
N TYR A 248 -3.04 21.55 17.58
CA TYR A 248 -2.21 21.09 16.46
C TYR A 248 -2.85 21.53 15.13
N VAL A 249 -2.04 21.82 14.11
CA VAL A 249 -2.57 21.88 12.73
C VAL A 249 -2.56 20.47 12.17
N VAL A 250 -3.72 19.90 11.87
CA VAL A 250 -3.83 18.50 11.45
C VAL A 250 -4.14 18.43 9.97
N VAL A 251 -3.30 17.75 9.20
CA VAL A 251 -3.42 17.65 7.74
C VAL A 251 -3.66 16.19 7.38
N SER A 252 -4.88 15.84 6.95
CA SER A 252 -5.18 14.51 6.42
C SER A 252 -5.14 14.54 4.90
N ILE A 253 -4.31 13.68 4.29
CA ILE A 253 -4.05 13.69 2.85
C ILE A 253 -4.71 12.51 2.14
N SER A 254 -5.14 12.72 0.90
CA SER A 254 -5.72 11.68 0.05
C SER A 254 -4.63 10.85 -0.61
N ALA A 255 -4.81 9.53 -0.66
CA ALA A 255 -3.92 8.57 -1.32
C ALA A 255 -4.73 7.43 -1.98
N ASN A 256 -5.80 7.80 -2.67
CA ASN A 256 -6.67 6.94 -3.47
C ASN A 256 -5.91 6.35 -4.66
N ALA A 257 -5.11 7.15 -5.38
CA ALA A 257 -4.30 6.65 -6.50
C ALA A 257 -3.34 5.55 -6.06
N ILE A 258 -2.60 5.79 -4.96
CA ILE A 258 -1.73 4.77 -4.36
C ILE A 258 -2.54 3.52 -3.99
N SER A 259 -3.70 3.69 -3.34
CA SER A 259 -4.50 2.54 -2.87
C SER A 259 -5.12 1.71 -3.99
N ALA A 260 -5.31 2.29 -5.19
CA ALA A 260 -5.72 1.58 -6.39
C ALA A 260 -4.62 0.65 -6.94
N TYR A 261 -3.37 1.07 -6.83
CA TYR A 261 -2.24 0.48 -7.56
C TYR A 261 -1.15 -0.14 -6.68
N ASP A 262 -1.26 -0.02 -5.36
CA ASP A 262 -0.26 -0.48 -4.40
C ASP A 262 0.02 -1.99 -4.45
N ASN A 263 -0.97 -2.82 -4.81
CA ASN A 263 -0.75 -4.25 -5.03
C ASN A 263 -0.13 -4.60 -6.40
N SER A 264 -0.37 -3.79 -7.44
CA SER A 264 -0.13 -4.18 -8.84
C SER A 264 1.02 -3.45 -9.52
N ARG A 265 1.43 -2.30 -8.96
CA ARG A 265 2.48 -1.44 -9.53
C ARG A 265 3.62 -1.13 -8.58
N ALA A 266 3.56 -1.56 -7.31
CA ALA A 266 4.59 -1.32 -6.32
C ALA A 266 4.95 -2.59 -5.53
N ARG A 267 6.22 -3.01 -5.61
CA ARG A 267 6.74 -4.20 -4.90
C ARG A 267 6.69 -4.06 -3.36
N ASP A 268 6.69 -2.84 -2.86
CA ASP A 268 6.71 -2.51 -1.42
C ASP A 268 5.32 -2.16 -0.87
N LEU A 269 4.25 -2.50 -1.60
CA LEU A 269 2.87 -2.13 -1.32
C LEU A 269 2.63 -0.61 -1.22
N GLY A 270 3.38 0.15 -2.03
CA GLY A 270 3.27 1.60 -2.14
C GLY A 270 3.87 2.35 -0.96
N THR A 271 4.80 1.76 -0.22
CA THR A 271 5.43 2.39 0.95
C THR A 271 6.23 3.63 0.52
N ALA A 272 7.05 3.52 -0.52
CA ALA A 272 7.82 4.61 -1.11
C ALA A 272 6.89 5.70 -1.67
N ALA A 273 5.88 5.33 -2.48
CA ALA A 273 4.87 6.25 -3.00
C ALA A 273 4.16 7.06 -1.90
N ARG A 274 3.88 6.43 -0.75
CA ARG A 274 3.28 7.10 0.42
C ARG A 274 4.27 8.04 1.09
N GLY A 275 5.54 7.64 1.26
CA GLY A 275 6.59 8.52 1.77
C GLY A 275 6.84 9.74 0.89
N SER A 276 6.93 9.55 -0.43
CA SER A 276 7.13 10.64 -1.40
C SER A 276 5.93 11.60 -1.43
N LEU A 277 4.71 11.08 -1.27
CA LEU A 277 3.49 11.88 -1.17
C LEU A 277 3.48 12.72 0.14
N VAL A 278 3.84 12.14 1.28
CA VAL A 278 3.98 12.90 2.56
C VAL A 278 4.94 14.07 2.38
N LEU A 279 6.13 13.84 1.80
CA LEU A 279 7.10 14.90 1.54
C LEU A 279 6.54 15.97 0.58
N THR A 280 5.85 15.56 -0.49
CA THR A 280 5.20 16.49 -1.44
C THR A 280 4.16 17.39 -0.75
N HIS A 281 3.41 16.85 0.22
CA HIS A 281 2.47 17.62 1.01
C HIS A 281 3.15 18.54 2.03
N LEU A 282 4.27 18.14 2.64
CA LEU A 282 5.07 19.03 3.48
C LEU A 282 5.64 20.21 2.66
N ASP A 283 6.11 19.98 1.43
CA ASP A 283 6.54 21.06 0.52
C ASP A 283 5.38 21.98 0.10
N LEU A 284 4.15 21.45 -0.02
CA LEU A 284 2.95 22.25 -0.24
C LEU A 284 2.59 23.11 0.98
N LEU A 285 2.70 22.55 2.19
CA LEU A 285 2.43 23.24 3.45
C LEU A 285 3.47 24.34 3.72
N ALA A 286 4.76 24.09 3.48
CA ALA A 286 5.80 25.11 3.54
C ALA A 286 5.53 26.30 2.61
N ARG A 287 5.06 26.03 1.39
CA ARG A 287 4.62 27.10 0.47
C ARG A 287 3.36 27.81 0.93
N ALA A 288 2.43 27.12 1.60
CA ALA A 288 1.23 27.74 2.16
C ALA A 288 1.58 28.67 3.32
N ASP A 289 2.44 28.23 4.23
CA ASP A 289 2.93 29.01 5.36
C ASP A 289 3.72 30.25 4.91
N ALA A 290 4.59 30.10 3.91
CA ALA A 290 5.29 31.22 3.28
C ALA A 290 4.39 32.14 2.42
N GLY A 291 3.10 31.83 2.24
CA GLY A 291 2.17 32.61 1.40
C GLY A 291 2.43 32.51 -0.11
N THR A 292 3.14 31.48 -0.57
CA THR A 292 3.54 31.24 -1.97
C THR A 292 2.85 30.03 -2.62
N SER A 293 1.92 29.37 -1.92
CA SER A 293 1.14 28.26 -2.46
C SER A 293 0.24 28.71 -3.61
N THR A 294 0.19 27.90 -4.67
CA THR A 294 -0.69 28.10 -5.82
C THR A 294 -2.13 27.64 -5.57
N ILE A 295 -2.42 27.02 -4.40
CA ILE A 295 -3.75 26.54 -4.04
C ILE A 295 -4.43 27.57 -3.11
N PRO A 296 -5.42 28.36 -3.60
CA PRO A 296 -5.95 29.50 -2.84
C PRO A 296 -6.62 29.12 -1.52
N ALA A 297 -7.17 27.91 -1.42
CA ALA A 297 -7.78 27.38 -0.20
C ALA A 297 -6.79 27.33 0.99
N LEU A 298 -5.49 27.23 0.72
CA LEU A 298 -4.44 27.16 1.75
C LEU A 298 -3.92 28.52 2.22
N ALA A 299 -4.38 29.64 1.63
CA ALA A 299 -3.99 30.99 2.06
C ALA A 299 -4.18 31.30 3.57
N PRO A 300 -5.19 30.77 4.29
CA PRO A 300 -5.34 30.97 5.73
C PRO A 300 -4.25 30.33 6.61
N LEU A 301 -3.33 29.54 6.01
CA LEU A 301 -2.21 28.91 6.71
C LEU A 301 -0.95 29.78 6.78
N GLN A 302 -0.93 30.96 6.14
CA GLN A 302 0.26 31.81 6.09
C GLN A 302 0.73 32.24 7.50
N GLY A 303 1.97 31.89 7.87
CA GLY A 303 2.55 32.15 9.20
C GLY A 303 1.79 31.46 10.35
N ARG A 304 1.35 30.22 10.15
CA ARG A 304 0.57 29.42 11.11
C ARG A 304 1.19 28.06 11.43
N LEU A 305 2.16 27.59 10.64
CA LEU A 305 2.68 26.22 10.70
C LEU A 305 4.08 26.21 11.31
N ASP A 306 4.23 25.53 12.44
CA ASP A 306 5.55 25.11 12.90
C ASP A 306 5.90 23.83 12.13
N LEU A 307 6.87 23.95 11.20
CA LEU A 307 7.35 22.86 10.36
C LEU A 307 8.68 22.27 10.85
N ASP A 308 9.23 22.79 11.96
CA ASP A 308 10.31 22.15 12.70
C ASP A 308 9.76 21.11 13.70
N ASP A 309 8.50 21.24 14.15
CA ASP A 309 7.75 20.23 14.93
C ASP A 309 6.63 19.55 14.11
N VAL A 310 7.00 18.45 13.43
CA VAL A 310 6.10 17.65 12.56
C VAL A 310 5.92 16.23 13.10
N GLY A 311 4.68 15.89 13.47
CA GLY A 311 4.25 14.53 13.78
C GLY A 311 3.65 13.80 12.57
N LEU A 312 4.02 12.54 12.35
CA LEU A 312 3.41 11.69 11.32
C LEU A 312 2.52 10.62 11.96
N VAL A 313 1.29 10.49 11.46
CA VAL A 313 0.33 9.45 11.86
C VAL A 313 -0.10 8.66 10.64
N GLY A 314 -0.11 7.33 10.76
CA GLY A 314 -0.54 6.45 9.69
C GLY A 314 -1.31 5.24 10.20
N HIS A 315 -2.16 4.67 9.35
CA HIS A 315 -2.88 3.42 9.61
C HIS A 315 -2.49 2.34 8.60
N SER A 316 -2.28 1.08 9.03
CA SER A 316 -1.94 -0.04 8.14
C SER A 316 -0.76 0.33 7.21
N ARG A 317 -0.90 0.25 5.88
CA ARG A 317 0.13 0.65 4.90
C ARG A 317 0.57 2.12 5.02
N GLY A 318 -0.29 3.00 5.54
CA GLY A 318 0.06 4.38 5.86
C GLY A 318 1.06 4.46 7.01
N ALA A 319 0.92 3.62 8.04
CA ALA A 319 1.86 3.56 9.17
C ALA A 319 3.26 3.09 8.73
N ARG A 320 3.32 2.11 7.81
CA ARG A 320 4.61 1.64 7.25
C ARG A 320 5.38 2.77 6.57
N ALA A 321 4.69 3.69 5.90
CA ALA A 321 5.30 4.87 5.29
C ALA A 321 5.72 5.92 6.32
N SER A 322 4.92 6.17 7.36
CA SER A 322 5.29 7.07 8.48
C SER A 322 6.55 6.61 9.23
N CYS A 323 6.80 5.31 9.28
CA CYS A 323 8.00 4.71 9.91
C CYS A 323 9.14 4.42 8.92
N ALA A 324 8.97 4.66 7.61
CA ALA A 324 9.97 4.30 6.62
C ALA A 324 11.16 5.29 6.68
N PRO A 325 12.42 4.82 6.79
CA PRO A 325 13.57 5.71 6.66
C PRO A 325 13.62 6.29 5.25
N ARG A 326 13.97 7.57 5.13
CA ARG A 326 14.04 8.30 3.84
C ARG A 326 15.07 7.66 2.90
N THR A 327 14.62 6.81 1.98
CA THR A 327 15.48 6.13 1.00
C THR A 327 15.93 7.10 -0.09
N SER A 328 17.13 7.63 0.10
CA SER A 328 17.86 8.54 -0.80
C SER A 328 17.31 9.98 -0.92
N ARG A 329 18.21 10.94 -0.69
CA ARG A 329 18.10 12.32 -1.15
C ARG A 329 18.78 12.34 -2.53
N PRO A 330 18.19 12.93 -3.59
CA PRO A 330 18.91 13.09 -4.85
C PRO A 330 20.18 13.92 -4.59
N SER A 331 21.33 13.37 -4.96
CA SER A 331 22.63 13.99 -4.78
C SER A 331 22.77 15.21 -5.69
N GLY A 332 22.48 16.42 -5.19
CA GLY A 332 22.54 17.63 -6.04
C GLY A 332 22.32 18.98 -5.36
N THR A 333 21.76 19.06 -4.15
CA THR A 333 21.48 20.35 -3.49
C THR A 333 22.43 20.60 -2.30
N PRO A 334 23.36 21.59 -2.37
CA PRO A 334 24.16 22.03 -1.23
C PRO A 334 23.29 22.75 -0.17
N PRO A 335 23.81 22.98 1.05
CA PRO A 335 23.08 23.64 2.14
C PRO A 335 22.71 25.10 1.83
#